data_AF-A0A562I529-F1
#
_entry.id   AF-A0A562I529-F1
#
_cell.length_a   1.000
_cell.length_b   1.000
_cell.length_c   1.000
_cell.angle_alpha   90.00
_cell.angle_beta   90.00
_cell.angle_gamma   90.00
#
_symmetry.space_group_name_H-M   'P 1'
#
loop_
_entity.id
_entity.type
_entity.pdbx_description
1 polymer ?
#
loop_
_entity_poly.entity_id
_entity_poly.type
_entity_poly.pdbx_seq_one_letter_code
_entity_poly.pdbx_strand_id
1 'polypeptide(L)'
;MLERIPGFRKAATPDDRFDLIRAYLRLLGPATPKHVADYLDAPVKDVQARWPADAVEVAVDGEPRWLLAGDERALASADAEGCRLLGPFDLFLQAKDRSTLMPDAALAKELWPVLGRPGAVLVDGELVGTWRPRKSGRAFTVAVRPWRRLDPATRDAVAEQAERLAAYRGVSLTGVDFGD
;
A
#
# COMPACT_ATOMS: atom_id res chain seq x y z
N MET A 1 -2.22 18.53 -31.10
CA MET A 1 -1.44 17.71 -32.05
C MET A 1 -0.27 17.13 -31.27
N LEU A 2 -0.09 15.80 -31.25
CA LEU A 2 1.08 15.21 -30.61
C LEU A 2 2.26 15.31 -31.58
N GLU A 3 3.36 15.93 -31.15
CA GLU A 3 4.57 16.09 -31.96
C GLU A 3 5.70 15.22 -31.42
N ARG A 4 6.53 14.68 -32.33
CA ARG A 4 7.71 13.91 -31.92
C ARG A 4 8.72 14.81 -31.24
N ILE A 5 9.29 14.34 -30.14
CA ILE A 5 10.41 15.02 -29.47
C ILE A 5 11.64 14.94 -30.38
N PRO A 6 12.16 16.07 -30.91
CA PRO A 6 13.35 16.06 -31.76
C PRO A 6 14.54 15.45 -31.02
N GLY A 7 15.26 14.55 -31.67
CA GLY A 7 16.45 13.91 -31.08
C GLY A 7 16.15 12.82 -30.05
N PHE A 8 14.89 12.41 -29.84
CA PHE A 8 14.58 11.28 -28.96
C PHE A 8 15.29 10.01 -29.43
N ARG A 9 16.12 9.44 -28.54
CA ARG A 9 16.76 8.14 -28.71
C ARG A 9 16.33 7.25 -27.56
N LYS A 10 15.84 6.06 -27.89
CA LYS A 10 15.53 5.04 -26.88
C LYS A 10 16.85 4.58 -26.25
N ALA A 11 16.90 4.53 -24.92
CA ALA A 11 18.03 3.93 -24.22
C ALA A 11 18.18 2.45 -24.60
N ALA A 12 19.42 1.97 -24.75
CA ALA A 12 19.71 0.58 -25.10
C ALA A 12 19.27 -0.39 -23.99
N THR A 13 19.45 0.02 -22.72
CA THR A 13 18.98 -0.70 -21.53
C THR A 13 18.65 0.33 -20.46
N PRO A 14 17.43 0.33 -19.89
CA PRO A 14 17.14 1.16 -18.73
C PRO A 14 17.99 0.71 -17.55
N ASP A 15 18.51 1.68 -16.79
CA ASP A 15 19.08 1.44 -15.45
C ASP A 15 18.02 0.76 -14.56
N ASP A 16 18.44 -0.06 -13.59
CA ASP A 16 17.55 -0.74 -12.63
C ASP A 16 16.55 0.21 -11.95
N ARG A 17 16.93 1.47 -11.70
CA ARG A 17 16.01 2.49 -11.14
C ARG A 17 14.85 2.86 -12.07
N PHE A 18 14.95 2.53 -13.35
CA PHE A 18 13.92 2.72 -14.37
C PHE A 18 13.24 1.42 -14.78
N ASP A 19 13.61 0.28 -14.17
CA ASP A 19 12.89 -0.97 -14.34
C ASP A 19 11.67 -1.01 -13.41
N LEU A 20 10.52 -0.66 -13.99
CA LEU A 20 9.25 -0.58 -13.26
C LEU A 20 8.77 -1.94 -12.74
N ILE A 21 9.13 -3.04 -13.40
CA ILE A 21 8.73 -4.39 -12.96
C ILE A 21 9.55 -4.78 -11.75
N ARG A 22 10.88 -4.60 -11.79
CA ARG A 22 11.75 -4.81 -10.63
C ARG A 22 11.37 -3.90 -9.46
N ALA A 23 11.10 -2.63 -9.72
CA ALA A 23 10.69 -1.69 -8.68
C ALA A 23 9.35 -2.11 -8.02
N TYR A 24 8.40 -2.58 -8.82
CA TYR A 24 7.15 -3.13 -8.30
C TYR A 24 7.41 -4.37 -7.44
N LEU A 25 8.17 -5.36 -7.93
CA LEU A 25 8.44 -6.60 -7.18
C LEU A 25 9.15 -6.34 -5.84
N ARG A 26 10.06 -5.35 -5.82
CA ARG A 26 10.79 -4.96 -4.60
C ARG A 26 9.89 -4.31 -3.55
N LEU A 27 8.90 -3.51 -3.98
CA LEU A 27 8.08 -2.70 -3.06
C LEU A 27 6.74 -3.36 -2.72
N LEU A 28 6.20 -4.18 -3.63
CA LEU A 28 4.84 -4.70 -3.60
C LEU A 28 4.78 -6.21 -3.89
N GLY A 29 5.93 -6.88 -4.03
CA GLY A 29 5.99 -8.33 -4.16
C GLY A 29 5.80 -9.05 -2.81
N PRO A 30 5.62 -10.39 -2.83
CA PRO A 30 5.54 -11.24 -4.02
C PRO A 30 4.28 -11.04 -4.85
N ALA A 31 4.40 -11.07 -6.19
CA ALA A 31 3.29 -10.76 -7.08
C ALA A 31 3.28 -11.57 -8.38
N THR A 32 2.13 -11.61 -9.05
CA THR A 32 1.98 -12.20 -10.38
C THR A 32 2.24 -11.16 -11.47
N PRO A 33 2.59 -11.56 -12.71
CA PRO A 33 2.66 -10.63 -13.84
C PRO A 33 1.36 -9.84 -14.06
N LYS A 34 0.20 -10.42 -13.70
CA LYS A 34 -1.09 -9.74 -13.76
C LYS A 34 -1.19 -8.59 -12.76
N HIS A 35 -0.75 -8.77 -11.52
CA HIS A 35 -0.76 -7.68 -10.53
C HIS A 35 0.09 -6.49 -10.99
N VAL A 36 1.29 -6.77 -11.53
CA VAL A 36 2.17 -5.73 -12.09
C VAL A 36 1.53 -5.02 -13.28
N ALA A 37 0.92 -5.78 -14.20
CA ALA A 37 0.24 -5.23 -15.37
C ALA A 37 -0.94 -4.33 -14.99
N ASP A 38 -1.78 -4.78 -14.04
CA ASP A 38 -2.93 -4.01 -13.54
C ASP A 38 -2.49 -2.75 -12.76
N TYR A 39 -1.28 -2.75 -12.19
CA TYR A 39 -0.69 -1.58 -11.51
C TYR A 39 -0.15 -0.55 -12.51
N LEU A 40 0.59 -1.01 -13.52
CA LEU A 40 1.21 -0.16 -14.53
C LEU A 40 0.24 0.29 -15.64
N ASP A 41 -0.98 -0.22 -15.64
CA ASP A 41 -1.95 -0.05 -16.74
C ASP A 41 -1.34 -0.48 -18.08
N ALA A 42 -0.75 -1.68 -18.09
CA ALA A 42 0.03 -2.21 -19.21
C ALA A 42 -0.49 -3.58 -19.66
N PRO A 43 -0.26 -3.98 -20.93
CA PRO A 43 -0.58 -5.33 -21.38
C PRO A 43 0.26 -6.39 -20.63
N VAL A 44 -0.38 -7.43 -20.10
CA VAL A 44 0.30 -8.53 -19.38
C VAL A 44 1.43 -9.15 -20.20
N LYS A 45 1.24 -9.33 -21.51
CA LYS A 45 2.27 -9.85 -22.42
C LYS A 45 3.55 -9.00 -22.43
N ASP A 46 3.44 -7.69 -22.28
CA ASP A 46 4.58 -6.76 -22.31
C ASP A 46 5.36 -6.78 -20.99
N VAL A 47 4.65 -7.05 -19.88
CA VAL A 47 5.23 -7.32 -18.56
C VAL A 47 5.95 -8.66 -18.56
N GLN A 48 5.30 -9.73 -19.04
CA GLN A 48 5.92 -11.07 -19.11
C GLN A 48 7.17 -11.09 -19.97
N ALA A 49 7.16 -10.40 -21.13
CA ALA A 49 8.33 -10.30 -22.01
C ALA A 49 9.54 -9.59 -21.37
N ARG A 50 9.33 -8.90 -20.24
CA ARG A 50 10.35 -8.16 -19.48
C ARG A 50 10.47 -8.68 -18.05
N TRP A 51 9.93 -9.85 -17.76
CA TRP A 51 9.98 -10.41 -16.41
C TRP A 51 11.45 -10.60 -15.99
N PRO A 52 11.86 -10.17 -14.79
CA PRO A 52 13.25 -10.29 -14.37
C PRO A 52 13.69 -11.76 -14.32
N ALA A 53 14.84 -12.07 -14.90
CA ALA A 53 15.37 -13.44 -14.94
C ALA A 53 15.74 -13.97 -13.54
N ASP A 54 15.94 -13.07 -12.58
CA ASP A 54 16.21 -13.37 -11.17
C ASP A 54 14.95 -13.37 -10.29
N ALA A 55 13.76 -13.33 -10.90
CA ALA A 55 12.51 -13.52 -10.16
C ALA A 55 12.33 -15.00 -9.80
N VAL A 56 12.14 -15.30 -8.52
CA VAL A 56 11.94 -16.65 -7.99
C VAL A 56 10.48 -16.83 -7.57
N GLU A 57 9.95 -18.01 -7.86
CA GLU A 57 8.57 -18.37 -7.52
C GLU A 57 8.45 -18.72 -6.03
N VAL A 58 7.38 -18.23 -5.40
CA VAL A 58 6.96 -18.56 -4.04
C VAL A 58 5.45 -18.78 -3.99
N ALA A 59 4.97 -19.53 -3.00
CA ALA A 59 3.55 -19.70 -2.77
C ALA A 59 3.04 -18.67 -1.74
N VAL A 60 2.01 -17.92 -2.10
CA VAL A 60 1.27 -17.02 -1.18
C VAL A 60 -0.16 -17.51 -1.13
N ASP A 61 -0.60 -18.01 0.02
CA ASP A 61 -1.94 -18.63 0.21
C ASP A 61 -2.28 -19.70 -0.85
N GLY A 62 -1.26 -20.44 -1.30
CA GLY A 62 -1.39 -21.48 -2.33
C GLY A 62 -1.39 -20.96 -3.79
N GLU A 63 -1.30 -19.65 -4.01
CA GLU A 63 -1.12 -19.04 -5.32
C GLU A 63 0.38 -18.88 -5.65
N PRO A 64 0.84 -19.30 -6.85
CA PRO A 64 2.20 -19.01 -7.29
C PRO A 64 2.37 -17.51 -7.58
N ARG A 65 3.35 -16.89 -6.91
CA ARG A 65 3.76 -15.49 -7.08
C ARG A 65 5.28 -15.41 -7.19
N TRP A 66 5.82 -14.25 -7.54
CA TRP A 66 7.26 -14.07 -7.65
C TRP A 66 7.75 -12.88 -6.86
N LEU A 67 8.97 -13.00 -6.33
CA LEU A 67 9.78 -11.90 -5.81
C LEU A 67 11.17 -11.95 -6.44
N LEU A 68 12.01 -10.94 -6.20
CA LEU A 68 13.41 -10.98 -6.62
C LEU A 68 14.20 -11.90 -5.68
N ALA A 69 15.09 -12.73 -6.24
CA ALA A 69 15.93 -13.65 -5.47
C ALA A 69 16.73 -12.94 -4.36
N GLY A 70 17.18 -11.70 -4.62
CA GLY A 70 17.91 -10.89 -3.64
C GLY A 70 17.09 -10.48 -2.41
N ASP A 71 15.75 -10.51 -2.51
CA ASP A 71 14.83 -10.06 -1.46
C ASP A 71 14.28 -11.24 -0.62
N GLU A 72 14.55 -12.49 -0.99
CA GLU A 72 14.00 -13.70 -0.33
C GLU A 72 14.33 -13.77 1.15
N ARG A 73 15.60 -13.55 1.50
CA ARG A 73 16.03 -13.57 2.90
C ARG A 73 15.37 -12.46 3.71
N ALA A 74 15.26 -11.26 3.14
CA ALA A 74 14.67 -10.12 3.83
C ALA A 74 13.19 -10.35 4.09
N LEU A 75 12.46 -10.92 3.12
CA LEU A 75 11.07 -11.28 3.27
C LEU A 75 10.87 -12.39 4.33
N ALA A 76 11.69 -13.44 4.29
CA ALA A 76 11.57 -14.56 5.22
C ALA A 76 11.87 -14.22 6.68
N SER A 77 12.69 -13.18 6.91
CA SER A 77 13.02 -12.69 8.26
C SER A 77 12.25 -11.44 8.68
N ALA A 78 11.29 -10.99 7.88
CA ALA A 78 10.55 -9.76 8.18
C ALA A 78 9.53 -10.01 9.29
N ASP A 79 9.64 -9.24 10.36
CA ASP A 79 8.60 -9.10 11.38
C ASP A 79 7.83 -7.80 11.11
N ALA A 80 6.51 -7.90 10.99
CA ALA A 80 5.65 -6.74 10.84
C ALA A 80 5.24 -6.24 12.23
N GLU A 81 5.87 -5.15 12.68
CA GLU A 81 5.58 -4.54 13.99
C GLU A 81 5.16 -3.06 13.88
N GLY A 82 4.27 -2.67 14.78
CA GLY A 82 3.88 -1.30 15.04
C GLY A 82 2.61 -0.84 14.31
N CYS A 83 2.23 0.40 14.61
CA CYS A 83 1.00 1.02 14.09
C CYS A 83 1.32 2.10 13.04
N ARG A 84 0.53 2.15 11.95
CA ARG A 84 0.56 3.23 10.95
C ARG A 84 -0.85 3.65 10.52
N LEU A 85 -1.04 4.96 10.34
CA LEU A 85 -2.20 5.52 9.64
C LEU A 85 -1.87 5.68 8.15
N LEU A 86 -2.23 4.68 7.35
CA LEU A 86 -1.99 4.68 5.92
C LEU A 86 -2.96 5.65 5.22
N GLY A 87 -2.44 6.51 4.35
CA GLY A 87 -3.28 7.37 3.52
C GLY A 87 -4.14 6.57 2.54
N PRO A 88 -5.24 7.14 1.99
CA PRO A 88 -6.13 6.41 1.07
C PRO A 88 -5.44 5.83 -0.18
N PHE A 89 -4.35 6.47 -0.60
CA PHE A 89 -3.53 6.11 -1.76
C PHE A 89 -2.11 5.67 -1.37
N ASP A 90 -1.92 5.29 -0.11
CA ASP A 90 -0.64 4.72 0.34
C ASP A 90 -0.27 3.51 -0.53
N LEU A 91 1.02 3.40 -0.85
CA LEU A 91 1.55 2.38 -1.75
C LEU A 91 1.19 0.97 -1.27
N PHE A 92 1.23 0.73 0.05
CA PHE A 92 0.85 -0.54 0.66
C PHE A 92 -0.57 -0.99 0.26
N LEU A 93 -1.48 -0.05 0.03
CA LEU A 93 -2.88 -0.31 -0.35
C LEU A 93 -3.11 -0.38 -1.87
N GLN A 94 -2.06 -0.26 -2.70
CA GLN A 94 -2.17 -0.17 -4.15
C GLN A 94 -1.64 -1.39 -4.92
N ALA A 95 -1.13 -2.44 -4.25
CA ALA A 95 -0.49 -3.59 -4.88
C ALA A 95 -1.37 -4.45 -5.81
N LYS A 96 -2.66 -4.12 -6.01
CA LYS A 96 -3.60 -4.85 -6.91
C LYS A 96 -3.90 -6.30 -6.52
N ASP A 97 -3.55 -6.68 -5.30
CA ASP A 97 -3.80 -7.98 -4.67
C ASP A 97 -4.63 -7.81 -3.40
N ARG A 98 -5.62 -6.91 -3.42
CA ARG A 98 -6.38 -6.45 -2.24
C ARG A 98 -6.95 -7.56 -1.37
N SER A 99 -7.26 -8.73 -1.95
CA SER A 99 -7.75 -9.90 -1.20
C SER A 99 -6.73 -10.46 -0.22
N THR A 100 -5.42 -10.27 -0.47
CA THR A 100 -4.35 -10.62 0.47
C THR A 100 -4.40 -9.76 1.73
N LEU A 101 -4.72 -8.47 1.59
CA LEU A 101 -4.83 -7.56 2.74
C LEU A 101 -6.20 -7.59 3.42
N MET A 102 -7.26 -7.86 2.66
CA MET A 102 -8.63 -7.84 3.17
C MET A 102 -9.51 -8.85 2.42
N PRO A 103 -9.55 -10.11 2.88
CA PRO A 103 -10.37 -11.14 2.27
C PRO A 103 -11.88 -10.94 2.51
N ASP A 104 -12.27 -10.22 3.56
CA ASP A 104 -13.68 -9.89 3.82
C ASP A 104 -14.19 -8.86 2.80
N ALA A 105 -15.17 -9.27 1.99
CA ALA A 105 -15.71 -8.45 0.91
C ALA A 105 -16.44 -7.18 1.41
N ALA A 106 -17.07 -7.22 2.58
CA ALA A 106 -17.75 -6.06 3.14
C ALA A 106 -16.75 -5.01 3.63
N LEU A 107 -15.70 -5.44 4.33
CA LEU A 107 -14.63 -4.56 4.79
C LEU A 107 -13.79 -4.03 3.62
N ALA A 108 -13.52 -4.85 2.61
CA ALA A 108 -12.86 -4.41 1.38
C ALA A 108 -13.67 -3.32 0.66
N LYS A 109 -15.01 -3.48 0.56
CA LYS A 109 -15.88 -2.46 -0.04
C LYS A 109 -15.86 -1.14 0.75
N GLU A 110 -15.74 -1.21 2.06
CA GLU A 110 -15.60 -0.03 2.91
C GLU A 110 -14.25 0.69 2.74
N LEU A 111 -13.15 -0.07 2.60
CA LEU A 111 -11.80 0.48 2.46
C LEU A 111 -11.52 1.01 1.04
N TRP A 112 -12.08 0.37 0.01
CA TRP A 112 -11.89 0.77 -1.39
C TRP A 112 -13.21 1.17 -2.10
N PRO A 113 -13.95 2.18 -1.59
CA PRO A 113 -15.09 2.71 -2.30
C PRO A 113 -14.63 3.46 -3.55
N VAL A 114 -15.56 3.65 -4.50
CA VAL A 114 -15.30 4.42 -5.73
C VAL A 114 -14.94 5.87 -5.43
N LEU A 115 -15.61 6.50 -4.44
CA LEU A 115 -15.40 7.89 -4.04
C LEU A 115 -15.15 7.97 -2.53
N GLY A 116 -14.35 8.94 -2.11
CA GLY A 116 -14.12 9.23 -0.69
C GLY A 116 -13.42 8.10 0.06
N ARG A 117 -12.43 7.45 -0.59
CA ARG A 117 -11.59 6.40 0.01
C ARG A 117 -11.04 6.86 1.36
N PRO A 118 -11.32 6.14 2.47
CA PRO A 118 -10.66 6.43 3.74
C PRO A 118 -9.20 6.03 3.71
N GLY A 119 -8.46 6.41 4.74
CA GLY A 119 -7.19 5.75 5.07
C GLY A 119 -7.43 4.43 5.82
N ALA A 120 -6.37 3.63 5.96
CA ALA A 120 -6.40 2.37 6.72
C ALA A 120 -5.58 2.50 8.01
N VAL A 121 -5.98 1.77 9.05
CA VAL A 121 -5.17 1.58 10.26
C VAL A 121 -4.46 0.24 10.12
N LEU A 122 -3.13 0.29 10.01
CA LEU A 122 -2.25 -0.88 9.97
C LEU A 122 -1.67 -1.12 11.37
N VAL A 123 -1.75 -2.35 11.87
CA VAL A 123 -1.16 -2.78 13.14
C VAL A 123 -0.53 -4.15 12.91
N ASP A 124 0.77 -4.25 13.14
CA ASP A 124 1.53 -5.51 13.07
C ASP A 124 1.27 -6.32 11.77
N GLY A 125 1.19 -5.60 10.64
CA GLY A 125 0.91 -6.18 9.32
C GLY A 125 -0.57 -6.37 8.97
N GLU A 126 -1.49 -6.22 9.93
CA GLU A 126 -2.93 -6.38 9.70
C GLU A 126 -3.66 -5.03 9.56
N LEU A 127 -4.64 -4.97 8.64
CA LEU A 127 -5.56 -3.84 8.56
C LEU A 127 -6.70 -4.02 9.57
N VAL A 128 -6.77 -3.13 10.57
CA VAL A 128 -7.71 -3.28 11.71
C VAL A 128 -8.88 -2.31 11.69
N GLY A 129 -8.93 -1.41 10.71
CA GLY A 129 -9.98 -0.42 10.59
C GLY A 129 -9.69 0.64 9.53
N THR A 130 -10.61 1.58 9.40
CA THR A 130 -10.45 2.76 8.55
C THR A 130 -10.27 4.02 9.38
N TRP A 131 -9.70 5.06 8.78
CA TRP A 131 -9.65 6.37 9.40
C TRP A 131 -9.94 7.50 8.42
N ARG A 132 -10.43 8.63 8.93
CA ARG A 132 -10.65 9.86 8.16
C ARG A 132 -10.21 11.08 8.97
N PRO A 133 -9.52 12.05 8.35
CA PRO A 133 -9.29 13.34 8.98
C PRO A 133 -10.61 14.12 9.05
N ARG A 134 -10.89 14.74 10.18
CA ARG A 134 -11.97 15.73 10.33
C ARG A 134 -11.35 17.06 10.72
N LYS A 135 -11.72 18.11 10.02
CA LYS A 135 -11.29 19.49 10.33
C LYS A 135 -12.52 20.36 10.51
N SER A 136 -12.58 21.07 11.63
CA SER A 136 -13.59 22.08 11.90
C SER A 136 -12.91 23.33 12.45
N GLY A 137 -12.80 24.37 11.62
CA GLY A 137 -12.02 25.57 11.96
C GLY A 137 -10.55 25.24 12.25
N ARG A 138 -10.13 25.47 13.51
CA ARG A 138 -8.79 25.14 14.02
C ARG A 138 -8.68 23.74 14.61
N ALA A 139 -9.79 23.07 14.88
CA ALA A 139 -9.80 21.73 15.45
C ALA A 139 -9.52 20.69 14.36
N PHE A 140 -8.59 19.78 14.64
CA PHE A 140 -8.27 18.63 13.81
C PHE A 140 -8.47 17.36 14.63
N THR A 141 -9.36 16.48 14.20
CA THR A 141 -9.54 15.16 14.80
C THR A 141 -9.31 14.07 13.78
N VAL A 142 -8.93 12.89 14.27
CA VAL A 142 -8.84 11.68 13.46
C VAL A 142 -9.97 10.77 13.88
N ALA A 143 -10.92 10.54 12.98
CA ALA A 143 -12.01 9.59 13.22
C ALA A 143 -11.58 8.21 12.75
N VAL A 144 -11.54 7.25 13.68
CA VAL A 144 -11.14 5.85 13.46
C VAL A 144 -12.39 4.98 13.57
N ARG A 145 -12.63 4.15 12.56
CA ARG A 145 -13.65 3.11 12.59
C ARG A 145 -12.95 1.75 12.62
N PRO A 146 -12.76 1.16 13.81
CA PRO A 146 -12.17 -0.16 13.93
C PRO A 146 -13.15 -1.25 13.44
N TRP A 147 -12.61 -2.36 12.93
CA TRP A 147 -13.39 -3.55 12.54
C TRP A 147 -13.43 -4.62 13.63
N ARG A 148 -12.57 -4.47 14.65
CA ARG A 148 -12.52 -5.29 15.86
C ARG A 148 -12.28 -4.40 17.07
N ARG A 149 -12.55 -4.90 18.27
CA ARG A 149 -12.18 -4.18 19.49
C ARG A 149 -10.65 -3.98 19.52
N LEU A 150 -10.22 -2.72 19.63
CA LEU A 150 -8.82 -2.37 19.84
C LEU A 150 -8.52 -2.31 21.34
N ASP A 151 -7.41 -2.92 21.75
CA ASP A 151 -6.91 -2.80 23.12
C ASP A 151 -6.38 -1.39 23.41
N PRO A 152 -6.14 -1.03 24.70
CA PRO A 152 -5.66 0.30 25.06
C PRO A 152 -4.32 0.66 24.40
N ALA A 153 -3.38 -0.28 24.32
CA ALA A 153 -2.05 -0.04 23.74
C ALA A 153 -2.14 0.33 22.25
N THR A 154 -3.01 -0.35 21.50
CA THR A 154 -3.27 -0.07 20.09
C THR A 154 -3.94 1.29 19.92
N ARG A 155 -4.90 1.64 20.79
CA ARG A 155 -5.54 2.96 20.76
C ARG A 155 -4.52 4.08 21.01
N ASP A 156 -3.60 3.88 21.95
CA ASP A 156 -2.52 4.83 22.25
C ASP A 156 -1.55 4.96 21.06
N ALA A 157 -1.16 3.84 20.44
CA ALA A 157 -0.31 3.86 19.25
C ALA A 157 -0.97 4.58 18.06
N VAL A 158 -2.28 4.39 17.86
CA VAL A 158 -3.06 5.13 16.86
C VAL A 158 -3.09 6.63 17.17
N ALA A 159 -3.23 7.01 18.44
CA ALA A 159 -3.18 8.41 18.87
C ALA A 159 -1.81 9.05 18.57
N GLU A 160 -0.72 8.32 18.78
CA GLU A 160 0.62 8.77 18.41
C GLU A 160 0.75 9.03 16.90
N GLN A 161 0.22 8.13 16.06
CA GLN A 161 0.20 8.34 14.61
C GLN A 161 -0.67 9.54 14.20
N ALA A 162 -1.77 9.80 14.90
CA ALA A 162 -2.62 10.97 14.67
C ALA A 162 -1.90 12.28 15.01
N GLU A 163 -1.11 12.31 16.09
CA GLU A 163 -0.28 13.47 16.45
C GLU A 163 0.79 13.75 15.39
N ARG A 164 1.47 12.70 14.91
CA ARG A 164 2.44 12.83 13.80
C ARG A 164 1.79 13.41 12.55
N LEU A 165 0.57 12.97 12.21
CA LEU A 165 -0.19 13.51 11.08
C LEU A 165 -0.57 14.98 11.29
N ALA A 166 -0.98 15.37 12.51
CA ALA A 166 -1.32 16.75 12.84
C ALA A 166 -0.09 17.67 12.71
N ALA A 167 1.06 17.23 13.25
CA ALA A 167 2.34 17.93 13.14
C ALA A 167 2.77 18.12 11.68
N TYR A 168 2.68 17.07 10.85
CA TYR A 168 2.96 17.16 9.40
C TYR A 168 2.06 18.19 8.70
N ARG A 169 0.81 18.33 9.15
CA ARG A 169 -0.17 19.29 8.62
C ARG A 169 -0.05 20.70 9.21
N GLY A 170 0.83 20.92 10.19
CA GLY A 170 0.97 22.20 10.88
C GLY A 170 -0.29 22.61 11.67
N VAL A 171 -1.02 21.63 12.22
CA VAL A 171 -2.22 21.86 13.04
C VAL A 171 -2.11 21.11 14.37
N SER A 172 -2.87 21.52 15.38
CA SER A 172 -2.95 20.80 16.65
C SER A 172 -4.00 19.71 16.58
N LEU A 173 -3.65 18.48 16.99
CA LEU A 173 -4.64 17.43 17.20
C LEU A 173 -5.54 17.83 18.38
N THR A 174 -6.83 17.66 18.21
CA THR A 174 -7.84 17.91 19.24
C THR A 174 -8.38 16.62 19.85
N GLY A 175 -8.22 15.48 19.14
CA GLY A 175 -8.59 14.17 19.65
C GLY A 175 -8.59 13.09 18.55
N VAL A 176 -8.74 11.85 19.00
CA VAL A 176 -8.99 10.68 18.15
C VAL A 176 -10.34 10.09 18.56
N ASP A 177 -11.26 10.05 17.61
CA ASP A 177 -12.61 9.52 17.83
C ASP A 177 -12.64 8.06 17.39
N PHE A 178 -12.72 7.11 18.32
CA PHE A 178 -12.94 5.70 17.99
C PHE A 178 -14.45 5.43 17.92
N GLY A 179 -14.94 5.07 16.73
CA GLY A 179 -16.33 4.64 16.55
C GLY A 179 -16.50 3.20 16.98
N ASP A 180 -16.94 2.98 18.22
CA ASP A 180 -17.31 1.67 18.75
C ASP A 180 -18.68 1.20 18.21
#